data_AF-A0A8I3WUZ4-F1
#
_entry.id   AF-A0A8I3WUZ4-F1
#
_cell.length_a   1.000
_cell.length_b   1.000
_cell.length_c   1.000
_cell.angle_alpha   90.00
_cell.angle_beta   90.00
_cell.angle_gamma   90.00
#
_symmetry.space_group_name_H-M   'P 1'
#
loop_
_entity.id
_entity.type
_entity.pdbx_description
1 polymer ?
#
loop_
_entity_poly.entity_id
_entity_poly.type
_entity_poly.pdbx_seq_one_letter_code
_entity_poly.pdbx_strand_id
1 'polypeptide(L)'
;MLPNTGRLAGCTVFITGASRGIGKAIALKAAKDGANIVIAAKTTHPHPKLPGTIYTAAEEIEAVGGKALPCIVDVRDEQQISDAVEKAVEKFGGIDILVNNASAISLTNTLETPTKRMDLMMSVNTRGTYLASKACIPYLKKSKVAHILNLSPPLNLNPIWFKQHCAYTIAKYGMSMCVLGMAEEFKGEIAVNALWPKTAIHTAAMDMLGGSGIESQCRKVDIIADAAYAIFKKPKSFTGNFVIDENILKEEGIKNFDAYAIKPGHTLLPDFFLDEYPEPITKKMESTGAVPEFKEEKPQPQPKPHLGAVEETFRIVKDSLSDDVVKATQGIYLFELSGEDGGTWFLDLKSKGGNVGYGEPSNRADVVMSMSTDDFVKMFSGEFSSLLVYLIVQRKFSSDILLYPFPNNQDLHMLAAVES
;
A
#
# COMPACT_ATOMS: atom_id res chain seq x y z
N MET A 1 -1.84 -26.93 13.34
CA MET A 1 -1.65 -25.48 13.57
C MET A 1 -1.27 -25.30 15.04
N LEU A 2 -0.53 -24.24 15.36
CA LEU A 2 -0.05 -23.98 16.72
C LEU A 2 -1.25 -23.59 17.60
N PRO A 3 -1.47 -24.19 18.79
CA PRO A 3 -2.59 -23.81 19.65
C PRO A 3 -2.36 -22.46 20.35
N ASN A 4 -3.45 -21.77 20.68
CA ASN A 4 -3.44 -20.62 21.58
C ASN A 4 -3.18 -21.08 23.02
N THR A 5 -2.56 -20.22 23.84
CA THR A 5 -2.14 -20.55 25.21
C THR A 5 -2.66 -19.58 26.26
N GLY A 6 -3.42 -18.53 25.88
CA GLY A 6 -3.86 -17.47 26.79
C GLY A 6 -2.74 -16.53 27.26
N ARG A 7 -1.54 -16.64 26.68
CA ARG A 7 -0.35 -15.86 27.10
C ARG A 7 -0.50 -14.37 26.79
N LEU A 8 -1.30 -14.02 25.78
CA LEU A 8 -1.53 -12.63 25.37
C LEU A 8 -2.80 -12.01 25.98
N ALA A 9 -3.44 -12.68 26.95
CA ALA A 9 -4.61 -12.16 27.63
C ALA A 9 -4.34 -10.76 28.22
N GLY A 10 -5.16 -9.78 27.84
CA GLY A 10 -5.05 -8.39 28.27
C GLY A 10 -3.87 -7.60 27.70
N CYS A 11 -3.00 -8.22 26.90
CA CYS A 11 -1.91 -7.51 26.22
C CYS A 11 -2.47 -6.64 25.08
N THR A 12 -1.88 -5.47 24.88
CA THR A 12 -2.26 -4.56 23.79
C THR A 12 -1.30 -4.68 22.61
N VAL A 13 -1.83 -5.07 21.45
CA VAL A 13 -1.10 -5.30 20.20
C VAL A 13 -1.46 -4.22 19.18
N PHE A 14 -0.51 -3.37 18.85
CA PHE A 14 -0.63 -2.34 17.82
C PHE A 14 -0.15 -2.88 16.48
N ILE A 15 -1.03 -2.97 15.48
CA ILE A 15 -0.70 -3.62 14.20
C ILE A 15 -0.98 -2.65 13.04
N THR A 16 0.07 -2.28 12.30
CA THR A 16 -0.08 -1.51 11.07
C THR A 16 -0.56 -2.41 9.93
N GLY A 17 -1.58 -1.98 9.18
CA GLY A 17 -2.14 -2.76 8.07
C GLY A 17 -3.00 -3.96 8.47
N ALA A 18 -3.67 -3.93 9.63
CA ALA A 18 -4.46 -5.06 10.14
C ALA A 18 -5.90 -5.19 9.60
N SER A 19 -6.28 -4.43 8.58
CA SER A 19 -7.64 -4.51 8.00
C SER A 19 -7.88 -5.79 7.18
N ARG A 20 -6.81 -6.48 6.74
CA ARG A 20 -6.87 -7.70 5.91
C ARG A 20 -5.55 -8.48 5.94
N GLY A 21 -5.55 -9.65 5.29
CA GLY A 21 -4.35 -10.44 5.01
C GLY A 21 -3.59 -10.85 6.27
N ILE A 22 -2.26 -10.85 6.18
CA ILE A 22 -1.35 -11.28 7.26
C ILE A 22 -1.57 -10.48 8.55
N GLY A 23 -1.64 -9.15 8.47
CA GLY A 23 -1.88 -8.30 9.65
C GLY A 23 -3.17 -8.66 10.39
N LYS A 24 -4.27 -8.90 9.67
CA LYS A 24 -5.54 -9.36 10.27
C LYS A 24 -5.41 -10.76 10.87
N ALA A 25 -4.69 -11.68 10.22
CA ALA A 25 -4.49 -13.03 10.75
C ALA A 25 -3.70 -13.02 12.07
N ILE A 26 -2.63 -12.20 12.17
CA ILE A 26 -1.88 -11.99 13.41
C ILE A 26 -2.80 -11.40 14.49
N ALA A 27 -3.62 -10.40 14.14
CA ALA A 27 -4.61 -9.82 15.04
C ALA A 27 -5.57 -10.87 15.60
N LEU A 28 -6.19 -11.67 14.73
CA LEU A 28 -7.14 -12.73 15.12
C LEU A 28 -6.48 -13.79 15.99
N LYS A 29 -5.22 -14.13 15.73
CA LYS A 29 -4.47 -15.10 16.53
C LYS A 29 -4.23 -14.60 17.95
N ALA A 30 -3.83 -13.34 18.12
CA ALA A 30 -3.67 -12.73 19.43
C ALA A 30 -5.03 -12.49 20.13
N ALA A 31 -6.06 -12.11 19.38
CA ALA A 31 -7.41 -11.89 19.90
C ALA A 31 -8.02 -13.14 20.56
N LYS A 32 -7.73 -14.34 20.04
CA LYS A 32 -8.15 -15.62 20.64
C LYS A 32 -7.61 -15.87 22.06
N ASP A 33 -6.57 -15.16 22.48
CA ASP A 33 -6.08 -15.17 23.87
C ASP A 33 -6.80 -14.13 24.76
N GLY A 34 -7.67 -13.29 24.21
CA GLY A 34 -8.26 -12.13 24.90
C GLY A 34 -7.37 -10.88 24.87
N ALA A 35 -6.57 -10.70 23.82
CA ALA A 35 -5.75 -9.51 23.61
C ALA A 35 -6.58 -8.29 23.17
N ASN A 36 -6.07 -7.09 23.45
CA ASN A 36 -6.57 -5.84 22.88
C ASN A 36 -5.82 -5.56 21.57
N ILE A 37 -6.53 -5.33 20.47
CA ILE A 37 -5.93 -5.09 19.16
C ILE A 37 -6.23 -3.68 18.69
N VAL A 38 -5.18 -2.94 18.37
CA VAL A 38 -5.27 -1.65 17.68
C VAL A 38 -5.04 -1.89 16.19
N ILE A 39 -6.06 -1.63 15.38
CA ILE A 39 -6.05 -1.85 13.94
C ILE A 39 -5.71 -0.52 13.27
N ALA A 40 -4.44 -0.31 12.95
CA ALA A 40 -3.97 0.92 12.32
C ALA A 40 -3.91 0.74 10.79
N ALA A 41 -4.97 1.14 10.07
CA ALA A 41 -5.00 1.05 8.61
C ALA A 41 -5.92 2.11 7.96
N LYS A 42 -5.80 2.27 6.64
CA LYS A 42 -6.46 3.36 5.88
C LYS A 42 -7.90 3.07 5.46
N THR A 43 -8.26 1.80 5.29
CA THR A 43 -9.54 1.44 4.63
C THR A 43 -10.70 1.52 5.62
N THR A 44 -11.53 2.55 5.48
CA THR A 44 -12.77 2.76 6.26
C THR A 44 -14.02 2.32 5.50
N HIS A 45 -14.04 2.52 4.18
CA HIS A 45 -15.15 2.14 3.31
C HIS A 45 -14.79 0.90 2.46
N PRO A 46 -15.77 0.05 2.10
CA PRO A 46 -15.53 -1.08 1.21
C PRO A 46 -14.86 -0.64 -0.09
N HIS A 47 -13.82 -1.36 -0.51
CA HIS A 47 -13.09 -1.08 -1.75
C HIS A 47 -13.40 -2.15 -2.79
N PRO A 48 -13.68 -1.79 -4.07
CA PRO A 48 -14.13 -2.75 -5.08
C PRO A 48 -13.13 -3.88 -5.37
N LYS A 49 -11.83 -3.64 -5.11
CA LYS A 49 -10.75 -4.61 -5.35
C LYS A 49 -10.15 -5.23 -4.08
N LEU A 50 -10.39 -4.63 -2.90
CA LEU A 50 -9.71 -5.03 -1.67
C LEU A 50 -10.75 -5.34 -0.59
N PRO A 51 -10.84 -6.59 -0.11
CA PRO A 51 -11.84 -6.97 0.88
C PRO A 51 -11.52 -6.37 2.25
N GLY A 52 -12.57 -6.15 3.04
CA GLY A 52 -12.46 -5.74 4.45
C GLY A 52 -12.13 -4.27 4.68
N THR A 53 -12.51 -3.78 5.85
CA THR A 53 -12.20 -2.45 6.37
C THR A 53 -11.61 -2.59 7.79
N ILE A 54 -11.18 -1.48 8.39
CA ILE A 54 -10.82 -1.50 9.82
C ILE A 54 -11.98 -1.92 10.72
N TYR A 55 -13.24 -1.65 10.30
CA TYR A 55 -14.43 -1.96 11.08
C TYR A 55 -14.82 -3.44 10.98
N THR A 56 -14.80 -4.03 9.77
CA THR A 56 -15.06 -5.48 9.64
C THR A 56 -13.97 -6.29 10.33
N ALA A 57 -12.71 -5.84 10.29
CA ALA A 57 -11.64 -6.48 11.03
C ALA A 57 -11.86 -6.39 12.55
N ALA A 58 -12.39 -5.26 13.06
CA ALA A 58 -12.75 -5.11 14.46
C ALA A 58 -13.84 -6.10 14.88
N GLU A 59 -14.91 -6.24 14.09
CA GLU A 59 -15.98 -7.20 14.33
C GLU A 59 -15.45 -8.65 14.39
N GLU A 60 -14.59 -9.03 13.43
CA GLU A 60 -13.97 -10.37 13.41
C GLU A 60 -13.07 -10.62 14.65
N ILE A 61 -12.35 -9.59 15.12
CA ILE A 61 -11.50 -9.66 16.32
C ILE A 61 -12.33 -9.82 17.59
N GLU A 62 -13.42 -9.07 17.72
CA GLU A 62 -14.32 -9.16 18.87
C GLU A 62 -15.05 -10.51 18.89
N ALA A 63 -15.45 -11.02 17.72
CA ALA A 63 -16.11 -12.32 17.59
C ALA A 63 -15.25 -13.51 18.07
N VAL A 64 -13.92 -13.39 18.06
CA VAL A 64 -12.99 -14.44 18.55
C VAL A 64 -12.49 -14.18 19.97
N GLY A 65 -13.06 -13.22 20.69
CA GLY A 65 -12.81 -12.97 22.11
C GLY A 65 -11.82 -11.85 22.43
N GLY A 66 -11.29 -11.15 21.42
CA GLY A 66 -10.44 -9.98 21.61
C GLY A 66 -11.23 -8.70 21.85
N LYS A 67 -10.51 -7.60 22.06
CA LYS A 67 -11.09 -6.24 22.04
C LYS A 67 -10.48 -5.46 20.89
N ALA A 68 -11.28 -4.72 20.12
CA ALA A 68 -10.77 -3.95 19.00
C ALA A 68 -10.76 -2.44 19.24
N LEU A 69 -9.78 -1.77 18.62
CA LEU A 69 -9.73 -0.34 18.43
C LEU A 69 -9.38 -0.05 16.95
N PRO A 70 -10.38 0.18 16.08
CA PRO A 70 -10.14 0.56 14.70
C PRO A 70 -9.66 2.02 14.63
N CYS A 71 -8.46 2.25 14.09
CA CYS A 71 -7.88 3.57 13.89
C CYS A 71 -7.61 3.80 12.40
N ILE A 72 -8.07 4.96 11.89
CA ILE A 72 -7.74 5.42 10.54
C ILE A 72 -6.28 5.89 10.57
N VAL A 73 -5.40 5.12 9.93
CA VAL A 73 -3.97 5.42 9.91
C VAL A 73 -3.38 5.18 8.53
N ASP A 74 -2.90 6.24 7.90
CA ASP A 74 -1.85 6.18 6.89
C ASP A 74 -0.49 6.30 7.57
N VAL A 75 0.31 5.24 7.55
CA VAL A 75 1.64 5.22 8.19
C VAL A 75 2.65 6.20 7.57
N ARG A 76 2.28 6.86 6.46
CA ARG A 76 3.07 7.97 5.89
C ARG A 76 2.87 9.28 6.66
N ASP A 77 1.80 9.39 7.43
CA ASP A 77 1.47 10.56 8.24
C ASP A 77 1.85 10.28 9.71
N GLU A 78 2.84 11.02 10.23
CA GLU A 78 3.33 10.86 11.61
C GLU A 78 2.27 11.26 12.64
N GLN A 79 1.40 12.22 12.31
CA GLN A 79 0.34 12.66 13.21
C GLN A 79 -0.71 11.56 13.38
N GLN A 80 -1.14 10.92 12.29
CA GLN A 80 -2.10 9.81 12.37
C GLN A 80 -1.57 8.61 13.15
N ILE A 81 -0.26 8.32 13.05
CA ILE A 81 0.38 7.31 13.89
C ILE A 81 0.30 7.72 15.36
N SER A 82 0.68 8.96 15.67
CA SER A 82 0.72 9.48 17.05
C SER A 82 -0.66 9.48 17.69
N ASP A 83 -1.68 9.99 16.99
CA ASP A 83 -3.07 10.00 17.44
C ASP A 83 -3.60 8.59 17.73
N ALA A 84 -3.25 7.61 16.90
CA ALA A 84 -3.66 6.22 17.11
C ALA A 84 -2.97 5.58 18.31
N VAL A 85 -1.69 5.90 18.54
CA VAL A 85 -0.94 5.47 19.73
C VAL A 85 -1.52 6.09 20.99
N GLU A 86 -1.84 7.39 20.98
CA GLU A 86 -2.48 8.07 22.10
C GLU A 86 -3.84 7.45 22.43
N LYS A 87 -4.71 7.23 21.42
CA LYS A 87 -6.00 6.55 21.59
C LYS A 87 -5.85 5.13 22.16
N ALA A 88 -4.83 4.39 21.73
CA ALA A 88 -4.55 3.05 22.25
C ALA A 88 -4.18 3.09 23.74
N VAL A 89 -3.33 4.04 24.14
CA VAL A 89 -2.89 4.23 25.52
C VAL A 89 -4.03 4.72 26.40
N GLU A 90 -4.85 5.64 25.91
CA GLU A 90 -6.05 6.10 26.62
C GLU A 90 -7.03 4.94 26.85
N LYS A 91 -7.29 4.12 25.82
CA LYS A 91 -8.29 3.05 25.89
C LYS A 91 -7.82 1.81 26.65
N PHE A 92 -6.56 1.42 26.49
CA PHE A 92 -6.03 0.15 27.00
C PHE A 92 -4.89 0.28 28.01
N GLY A 93 -4.44 1.51 28.32
CA GLY A 93 -3.44 1.79 29.34
C GLY A 93 -1.98 1.62 28.91
N GLY A 94 -1.72 1.13 27.69
CA GLY A 94 -0.36 0.92 27.18
C GLY A 94 -0.32 0.12 25.88
N ILE A 95 0.91 -0.16 25.41
CA ILE A 95 1.19 -0.98 24.23
C ILE A 95 2.25 -2.00 24.63
N ASP A 96 1.96 -3.28 24.37
CA ASP A 96 2.84 -4.40 24.72
C ASP A 96 3.60 -4.95 23.50
N ILE A 97 2.98 -4.88 22.33
CA ILE A 97 3.51 -5.42 21.08
C ILE A 97 3.21 -4.43 19.95
N LEU A 98 4.21 -4.07 19.17
CA LEU A 98 4.06 -3.43 17.87
C LEU A 98 4.34 -4.43 16.75
N VAL A 99 3.48 -4.47 15.75
CA VAL A 99 3.67 -5.24 14.52
C VAL A 99 3.69 -4.30 13.32
N ASN A 100 4.87 -4.14 12.72
CA ASN A 100 5.06 -3.37 11.49
C ASN A 100 4.79 -4.27 10.29
N ASN A 101 3.52 -4.36 9.89
CA ASN A 101 3.04 -5.19 8.78
C ASN A 101 2.66 -4.37 7.53
N ALA A 102 2.28 -3.09 7.67
CA ALA A 102 1.95 -2.26 6.51
C ALA A 102 3.11 -2.23 5.51
N SER A 103 2.80 -2.46 4.23
CA SER A 103 3.79 -2.43 3.15
C SER A 103 3.16 -2.05 1.81
N ALA A 104 3.99 -1.53 0.91
CA ALA A 104 3.72 -1.33 -0.50
C ALA A 104 4.77 -2.08 -1.33
N ILE A 105 4.36 -2.51 -2.52
CA ILE A 105 5.16 -3.33 -3.44
C ILE A 105 5.02 -2.79 -4.87
N SER A 106 6.12 -2.79 -5.61
CA SER A 106 6.21 -2.55 -7.05
C SER A 106 7.42 -3.34 -7.56
N LEU A 107 7.20 -4.31 -8.45
CA LEU A 107 8.28 -5.17 -8.97
C LEU A 107 8.87 -4.65 -10.29
N THR A 108 9.02 -3.33 -10.39
CA THR A 108 9.59 -2.61 -11.53
C THR A 108 11.10 -2.39 -11.35
N ASN A 109 11.88 -2.38 -12.43
CA ASN A 109 13.30 -2.05 -12.36
C ASN A 109 13.52 -0.52 -12.38
N THR A 110 14.77 -0.07 -12.43
CA THR A 110 15.15 1.33 -12.18
C THR A 110 14.51 2.32 -13.15
N LEU A 111 14.45 2.01 -14.45
CA LEU A 111 13.90 2.92 -15.46
C LEU A 111 12.37 2.88 -15.48
N GLU A 112 11.78 1.77 -15.04
CA GLU A 112 10.36 1.47 -15.08
C GLU A 112 9.65 1.92 -13.81
N THR A 113 10.36 2.12 -12.70
CA THR A 113 9.76 2.51 -11.43
C THR A 113 9.41 4.00 -11.45
N PRO A 114 8.11 4.38 -11.47
CA PRO A 114 7.75 5.79 -11.37
C PRO A 114 8.15 6.32 -9.99
N THR A 115 8.60 7.57 -9.90
CA THR A 115 9.03 8.19 -8.63
C THR A 115 7.98 8.03 -7.53
N LYS A 116 6.69 8.23 -7.85
CA LYS A 116 5.57 8.05 -6.91
C LYS A 116 5.48 6.63 -6.33
N ARG A 117 5.90 5.59 -7.06
CA ARG A 117 5.94 4.21 -6.56
C ARG A 117 7.16 3.98 -5.66
N MET A 118 8.32 4.52 -6.04
CA MET A 118 9.51 4.52 -5.18
C MET A 118 9.20 5.20 -3.85
N ASP A 119 8.67 6.43 -3.88
CA ASP A 119 8.31 7.20 -2.69
C ASP A 119 7.29 6.46 -1.83
N LEU A 120 6.30 5.83 -2.46
CA LEU A 120 5.30 5.03 -1.75
C LEU A 120 5.93 3.86 -1.01
N MET A 121 6.81 3.08 -1.66
CA MET A 121 7.49 1.95 -1.04
C MET A 121 8.38 2.41 0.12
N MET A 122 9.20 3.45 -0.08
CA MET A 122 10.08 3.97 0.98
C MET A 122 9.30 4.56 2.15
N SER A 123 8.22 5.30 1.86
CA SER A 123 7.40 5.98 2.87
C SER A 123 6.57 5.00 3.69
N VAL A 124 6.00 3.96 3.08
CA VAL A 124 5.17 2.97 3.78
C VAL A 124 6.04 1.92 4.49
N ASN A 125 7.04 1.38 3.81
CA ASN A 125 7.83 0.26 4.33
C ASN A 125 8.84 0.77 5.37
N THR A 126 9.89 1.46 4.94
CA THR A 126 10.99 1.88 5.82
C THR A 126 10.57 2.99 6.77
N ARG A 127 10.09 4.13 6.24
CA ARG A 127 9.75 5.31 7.06
C ARG A 127 8.58 5.01 7.99
N GLY A 128 7.51 4.39 7.49
CA GLY A 128 6.35 4.01 8.29
C GLY A 128 6.73 3.09 9.45
N THR A 129 7.57 2.08 9.21
CA THR A 129 8.13 1.22 10.26
C THR A 129 8.91 2.01 11.30
N TYR A 130 9.81 2.90 10.87
CA TYR A 130 10.60 3.72 11.79
C TYR A 130 9.72 4.60 12.68
N LEU A 131 8.74 5.29 12.09
CA LEU A 131 7.85 6.21 12.81
C LEU A 131 6.90 5.50 13.77
N ALA A 132 6.29 4.39 13.34
CA ALA A 132 5.43 3.58 14.20
C ALA A 132 6.21 3.03 15.40
N SER A 133 7.44 2.53 15.17
CA SER A 133 8.35 2.11 16.24
C SER A 133 8.67 3.26 17.18
N LYS A 134 9.12 4.41 16.65
CA LYS A 134 9.42 5.62 17.43
C LYS A 134 8.27 6.02 18.36
N ALA A 135 7.03 6.03 17.84
CA ALA A 135 5.85 6.40 18.61
C ALA A 135 5.49 5.36 19.70
N CYS A 136 5.68 4.06 19.44
CA CYS A 136 5.33 3.00 20.39
C CYS A 136 6.40 2.75 21.46
N ILE A 137 7.68 3.00 21.19
CA ILE A 137 8.82 2.70 22.07
C ILE A 137 8.63 3.20 23.52
N PRO A 138 8.19 4.45 23.78
CA PRO A 138 7.99 4.93 25.15
C PRO A 138 7.01 4.10 25.99
N TYR A 139 6.03 3.47 25.33
CA TYR A 139 5.03 2.61 25.97
C TYR A 139 5.52 1.16 26.06
N LEU A 140 6.20 0.67 25.02
CA LEU A 140 6.83 -0.65 25.02
C LEU A 140 7.87 -0.79 26.14
N LYS A 141 8.65 0.26 26.44
CA LYS A 141 9.60 0.26 27.58
C LYS A 141 8.93 -0.04 28.93
N LYS A 142 7.63 0.29 29.07
CA LYS A 142 6.84 0.05 30.29
C LYS A 142 6.18 -1.34 30.30
N SER A 143 6.12 -2.02 29.16
CA SER A 143 5.48 -3.33 29.02
C SER A 143 6.33 -4.46 29.63
N LYS A 144 5.65 -5.47 30.18
CA LYS A 144 6.28 -6.73 30.61
C LYS A 144 6.60 -7.66 29.42
N VAL A 145 5.92 -7.49 28.29
CA VAL A 145 6.09 -8.28 27.05
C VAL A 145 7.12 -7.59 26.15
N ALA A 146 6.86 -6.34 25.77
CA ALA A 146 7.71 -5.45 24.97
C ALA A 146 8.33 -6.09 23.71
N HIS A 147 7.52 -6.23 22.66
CA HIS A 147 7.99 -6.71 21.34
C HIS A 147 7.75 -5.68 20.23
N ILE A 148 8.70 -5.57 19.31
CA ILE A 148 8.54 -5.01 17.98
C ILE A 148 8.80 -6.13 16.98
N LEU A 149 7.82 -6.42 16.12
CA LEU A 149 7.93 -7.40 15.06
C LEU A 149 7.76 -6.74 13.71
N ASN A 150 8.82 -6.75 12.90
CA ASN A 150 8.78 -6.25 11.53
C ASN A 150 8.52 -7.42 10.57
N LEU A 151 7.51 -7.29 9.70
CA LEU A 151 7.26 -8.29 8.67
C LEU A 151 8.21 -8.02 7.50
N SER A 152 9.48 -8.39 7.65
CA SER A 152 10.56 -8.08 6.71
C SER A 152 11.59 -9.22 6.63
N PRO A 153 12.31 -9.35 5.51
CA PRO A 153 13.18 -10.50 5.25
C PRO A 153 14.52 -10.44 5.99
N PRO A 154 15.26 -11.55 6.09
CA PRO A 154 16.69 -11.50 6.38
C PRO A 154 17.44 -10.59 5.38
N LEU A 155 18.52 -9.94 5.84
CA LEU A 155 19.36 -9.10 4.98
C LEU A 155 20.29 -9.95 4.13
N ASN A 156 19.78 -10.41 2.98
CA ASN A 156 20.55 -11.19 2.03
C ASN A 156 21.18 -10.28 0.95
N LEU A 157 22.49 -10.10 0.99
CA LEU A 157 23.23 -9.22 0.08
C LEU A 157 23.61 -9.88 -1.25
N ASN A 158 23.05 -11.05 -1.58
CA ASN A 158 23.21 -11.66 -2.89
C ASN A 158 22.66 -10.72 -3.99
N PRO A 159 23.49 -10.31 -4.97
CA PRO A 159 23.07 -9.35 -6.01
C PRO A 159 21.85 -9.78 -6.82
N ILE A 160 21.52 -11.08 -6.87
CA ILE A 160 20.32 -11.56 -7.58
C ILE A 160 19.04 -10.87 -7.10
N TRP A 161 18.95 -10.58 -5.79
CA TRP A 161 17.79 -9.94 -5.16
C TRP A 161 17.73 -8.42 -5.38
N PHE A 162 18.81 -7.82 -5.89
CA PHE A 162 18.88 -6.40 -6.24
C PHE A 162 18.81 -6.18 -7.76
N LYS A 163 19.12 -7.21 -8.55
CA LYS A 163 19.10 -7.17 -10.01
C LYS A 163 17.72 -6.79 -10.54
N GLN A 164 16.68 -7.38 -9.96
CA GLN A 164 15.29 -7.06 -10.26
C GLN A 164 14.72 -6.26 -9.10
N HIS A 165 13.75 -5.37 -9.37
CA HIS A 165 12.95 -4.66 -8.35
C HIS A 165 13.76 -4.00 -7.20
N CYS A 166 14.91 -3.40 -7.52
CA CYS A 166 15.87 -2.84 -6.55
C CYS A 166 15.23 -1.89 -5.53
N ALA A 167 14.31 -1.02 -5.96
CA ALA A 167 13.61 -0.09 -5.07
C ALA A 167 12.77 -0.82 -3.99
N TYR A 168 12.10 -1.92 -4.36
CA TYR A 168 11.34 -2.74 -3.40
C TYR A 168 12.28 -3.47 -2.43
N THR A 169 13.39 -4.02 -2.94
CA THR A 169 14.41 -4.68 -2.11
C THR A 169 14.97 -3.72 -1.06
N ILE A 170 15.36 -2.49 -1.46
CA ILE A 170 15.83 -1.45 -0.53
C ILE A 170 14.74 -1.11 0.50
N ALA A 171 13.49 -0.95 0.08
CA ALA A 171 12.39 -0.59 0.97
C ALA A 171 12.10 -1.70 2.02
N LYS A 172 12.14 -2.98 1.65
CA LYS A 172 11.96 -4.09 2.61
C LYS A 172 13.19 -4.28 3.49
N TYR A 173 14.39 -4.12 2.94
CA TYR A 173 15.63 -4.24 3.71
C TYR A 173 15.79 -3.08 4.70
N GLY A 174 15.25 -1.89 4.40
CA GLY A 174 15.19 -0.78 5.35
C GLY A 174 14.40 -1.12 6.63
N MET A 175 13.31 -1.87 6.52
CA MET A 175 12.56 -2.39 7.69
C MET A 175 13.43 -3.35 8.52
N SER A 176 14.21 -4.20 7.85
CA SER A 176 15.12 -5.16 8.47
C SER A 176 16.35 -4.48 9.09
N MET A 177 16.84 -3.40 8.50
CA MET A 177 17.89 -2.56 9.10
C MET A 177 17.40 -1.84 10.35
N CYS A 178 16.10 -1.47 10.42
CA CYS A 178 15.51 -0.99 11.68
C CYS A 178 15.57 -2.07 12.78
N VAL A 179 15.42 -3.36 12.43
CA VAL A 179 15.59 -4.46 13.42
C VAL A 179 17.02 -4.50 13.94
N LEU A 180 18.03 -4.45 13.07
CA LEU A 180 19.44 -4.42 13.51
C LEU A 180 19.73 -3.28 14.48
N GLY A 181 19.32 -2.06 14.11
CA GLY A 181 19.58 -0.87 14.94
C GLY A 181 18.82 -0.91 16.26
N MET A 182 17.49 -1.07 16.20
CA MET A 182 16.64 -0.96 17.38
C MET A 182 16.80 -2.14 18.35
N ALA A 183 17.17 -3.34 17.88
CA ALA A 183 17.44 -4.48 18.76
C ALA A 183 18.61 -4.21 19.72
N GLU A 184 19.67 -3.56 19.23
CA GLU A 184 20.82 -3.18 20.04
C GLU A 184 20.57 -1.89 20.83
N GLU A 185 19.89 -0.91 20.24
CA GLU A 185 19.52 0.35 20.92
C GLU A 185 18.65 0.12 22.17
N PHE A 186 17.75 -0.86 22.13
CA PHE A 186 16.80 -1.16 23.22
C PHE A 186 17.05 -2.51 23.90
N LYS A 187 18.29 -2.99 23.85
CA LYS A 187 18.66 -4.29 24.40
C LYS A 187 18.30 -4.40 25.89
N GLY A 188 17.58 -5.47 26.23
CA GLY A 188 17.09 -5.71 27.60
C GLY A 188 15.79 -4.97 27.95
N GLU A 189 15.39 -3.96 27.16
CA GLU A 189 14.15 -3.21 27.36
C GLU A 189 13.02 -3.72 26.44
N ILE A 190 13.34 -3.95 25.16
CA ILE A 190 12.39 -4.32 24.10
C ILE A 190 13.01 -5.40 23.20
N ALA A 191 12.28 -6.48 22.91
CA ALA A 191 12.64 -7.44 21.87
C ALA A 191 12.27 -6.88 20.48
N VAL A 192 13.23 -6.78 19.57
CA VAL A 192 13.01 -6.32 18.20
C VAL A 192 13.46 -7.41 17.23
N ASN A 193 12.54 -7.94 16.42
CA ASN A 193 12.83 -9.02 15.50
C ASN A 193 12.13 -8.80 14.15
N ALA A 194 12.61 -9.49 13.12
CA ALA A 194 11.90 -9.64 11.85
C ALA A 194 11.25 -11.03 11.75
N LEU A 195 10.15 -11.12 11.01
CA LEU A 195 9.53 -12.39 10.60
C LEU A 195 9.23 -12.37 9.10
N TRP A 196 9.60 -13.44 8.41
CA TRP A 196 9.40 -13.59 6.97
C TRP A 196 8.83 -14.97 6.62
N PRO A 197 7.95 -15.08 5.61
CA PRO A 197 7.50 -16.37 5.10
C PRO A 197 8.62 -17.13 4.39
N LYS A 198 8.62 -18.46 4.50
CA LYS A 198 9.42 -19.32 3.62
C LYS A 198 8.85 -19.38 2.20
N THR A 199 7.54 -19.25 2.07
CA THR A 199 6.78 -19.43 0.82
C THR A 199 5.76 -18.32 0.64
N ALA A 200 5.30 -18.09 -0.58
CA ALA A 200 4.21 -17.16 -0.87
C ALA A 200 2.98 -17.42 0.03
N ILE A 201 2.35 -16.34 0.48
CA ILE A 201 1.18 -16.37 1.35
C ILE A 201 -0.05 -15.88 0.58
N HIS A 202 -1.13 -16.66 0.63
CA HIS A 202 -2.36 -16.35 -0.09
C HIS A 202 -3.04 -15.14 0.51
N THR A 203 -3.05 -14.04 -0.24
CA THR A 203 -3.69 -12.78 0.12
C THR A 203 -4.19 -12.10 -1.14
N ALA A 204 -5.12 -11.16 -1.01
CA ALA A 204 -5.58 -10.35 -2.15
C ALA A 204 -4.42 -9.65 -2.89
N ALA A 205 -3.36 -9.23 -2.17
CA ALA A 205 -2.17 -8.65 -2.80
C ALA A 205 -1.41 -9.69 -3.64
N MET A 206 -1.32 -10.94 -3.16
CA MET A 206 -0.70 -12.03 -3.91
C MET A 206 -1.52 -12.44 -5.14
N ASP A 207 -2.85 -12.45 -5.04
CA ASP A 207 -3.74 -12.71 -6.18
C ASP A 207 -3.57 -11.64 -7.28
N MET A 208 -3.39 -10.38 -6.89
CA MET A 208 -3.11 -9.29 -7.82
C MET A 208 -1.74 -9.44 -8.50
N LEU A 209 -0.73 -9.95 -7.78
CA LEU A 209 0.65 -10.08 -8.26
C LEU A 209 0.85 -11.33 -9.13
N GLY A 210 0.39 -12.49 -8.66
CA GLY A 210 0.60 -13.79 -9.31
C GLY A 210 -0.53 -14.19 -10.27
N GLY A 211 -1.67 -13.50 -10.26
CA GLY A 211 -2.80 -13.81 -11.14
C GLY A 211 -3.57 -15.07 -10.75
N SER A 212 -4.42 -15.54 -11.66
CA SER A 212 -5.31 -16.68 -11.40
C SER A 212 -4.52 -17.98 -11.17
N GLY A 213 -4.88 -18.72 -10.13
CA GLY A 213 -4.28 -20.03 -9.81
C GLY A 213 -3.07 -19.99 -8.87
N ILE A 214 -2.55 -18.80 -8.56
CA ILE A 214 -1.41 -18.63 -7.63
C ILE A 214 -1.70 -19.18 -6.22
N GLU A 215 -2.97 -19.12 -5.81
CA GLU A 215 -3.45 -19.61 -4.51
C GLU A 215 -3.01 -21.05 -4.22
N SER A 216 -2.98 -21.93 -5.24
CA SER A 216 -2.62 -23.34 -5.07
C SER A 216 -1.14 -23.56 -4.73
N GLN A 217 -0.29 -22.56 -5.00
CA GLN A 217 1.14 -22.56 -4.69
C GLN A 217 1.45 -21.79 -3.40
N CYS A 218 0.42 -21.29 -2.70
CA CYS A 218 0.57 -20.48 -1.51
C CYS A 218 0.28 -21.28 -0.23
N ARG A 219 0.81 -20.77 0.89
CA ARG A 219 0.33 -21.10 2.23
C ARG A 219 -0.70 -20.09 2.71
N LYS A 220 -1.53 -20.51 3.67
CA LYS A 220 -2.51 -19.69 4.38
C LYS A 220 -1.81 -18.66 5.26
N VAL A 221 -2.47 -17.53 5.49
CA VAL A 221 -2.04 -16.48 6.43
C VAL A 221 -1.81 -17.00 7.86
N ASP A 222 -2.46 -18.11 8.23
CA ASP A 222 -2.33 -18.77 9.53
C ASP A 222 -0.89 -19.14 9.89
N ILE A 223 -0.02 -19.46 8.92
CA ILE A 223 1.38 -19.84 9.22
C ILE A 223 2.16 -18.66 9.79
N ILE A 224 1.96 -17.46 9.23
CA ILE A 224 2.61 -16.24 9.73
C ILE A 224 1.98 -15.81 11.05
N ALA A 225 0.66 -15.96 11.20
CA ALA A 225 -0.01 -15.67 12.46
C ALA A 225 0.51 -16.55 13.60
N ASP A 226 0.68 -17.85 13.35
CA ASP A 226 1.19 -18.81 14.33
C ASP A 226 2.68 -18.56 14.64
N ALA A 227 3.49 -18.23 13.63
CA ALA A 227 4.90 -17.87 13.83
C ALA A 227 5.07 -16.57 14.62
N ALA A 228 4.29 -15.53 14.32
CA ALA A 228 4.29 -14.28 15.09
C ALA A 228 3.88 -14.54 16.55
N TYR A 229 2.84 -15.34 16.75
CA TYR A 229 2.39 -15.76 18.08
C TYR A 229 3.49 -16.52 18.86
N ALA A 230 4.25 -17.39 18.20
CA ALA A 230 5.39 -18.05 18.81
C ALA A 230 6.47 -17.06 19.29
N ILE A 231 6.76 -16.02 18.50
CA ILE A 231 7.71 -14.95 18.85
C ILE A 231 7.23 -14.14 20.06
N PHE A 232 5.94 -13.76 20.10
CA PHE A 232 5.38 -12.95 21.20
C PHE A 232 5.44 -13.63 22.58
N LYS A 233 5.57 -14.96 22.61
CA LYS A 233 5.76 -15.72 23.86
C LYS A 233 7.22 -15.72 24.35
N LYS A 234 8.18 -15.35 23.50
CA LYS A 234 9.61 -15.34 23.84
C LYS A 234 9.93 -14.16 24.78
N PRO A 235 10.96 -14.28 25.64
CA PRO A 235 11.39 -13.19 26.51
C PRO A 235 12.00 -12.02 25.72
N LYS A 236 12.14 -10.86 26.35
CA LYS A 236 12.78 -9.65 25.77
C LYS A 236 14.22 -9.87 25.28
N SER A 237 14.91 -10.89 25.81
CA SER A 237 16.25 -11.30 25.36
C SER A 237 16.27 -11.98 23.99
N PHE A 238 15.11 -12.43 23.48
CA PHE A 238 14.96 -12.89 22.10
C PHE A 238 14.82 -11.66 21.20
N THR A 239 15.95 -11.09 20.78
CA THR A 239 16.03 -9.84 20.02
C THR A 239 17.12 -9.93 18.94
N GLY A 240 17.00 -9.13 17.88
CA GLY A 240 17.95 -9.08 16.77
C GLY A 240 17.84 -10.23 15.77
N ASN A 241 16.75 -10.99 15.79
CA ASN A 241 16.58 -12.18 14.94
C ASN A 241 15.84 -11.85 13.63
N PHE A 242 16.20 -12.57 12.58
CA PHE A 242 15.47 -12.61 11.31
C PHE A 242 14.81 -13.98 11.14
N VAL A 243 13.60 -14.10 11.66
CA VAL A 243 12.90 -15.38 11.83
C VAL A 243 12.22 -15.79 10.52
N ILE A 244 12.30 -17.08 10.19
CA ILE A 244 11.50 -17.70 9.13
C ILE A 244 10.37 -18.52 9.77
N ASP A 245 9.16 -18.34 9.26
CA ASP A 245 7.91 -18.93 9.79
C ASP A 245 7.98 -20.45 10.04
N GLU A 246 8.45 -21.21 9.06
CA GLU A 246 8.57 -22.66 9.15
C GLU A 246 9.62 -23.08 10.19
N ASN A 247 10.71 -22.32 10.32
CA ASN A 247 11.80 -22.65 11.24
C ASN A 247 11.34 -22.50 12.69
N ILE A 248 10.73 -21.37 13.06
CA ILE A 248 10.22 -21.16 14.41
C ILE A 248 9.07 -22.11 14.76
N LEU A 249 8.23 -22.49 13.79
CA LEU A 249 7.16 -23.45 14.03
C LEU A 249 7.69 -24.88 14.21
N LYS A 250 8.78 -25.26 13.54
CA LYS A 250 9.49 -26.52 13.82
C LYS A 250 10.04 -26.56 15.25
N GLU A 251 10.60 -25.45 15.73
CA GLU A 251 11.06 -25.32 17.12
C GLU A 251 9.92 -25.45 18.13
N GLU A 252 8.72 -24.97 17.79
CA GLU A 252 7.50 -25.16 18.60
C GLU A 252 6.88 -26.56 18.43
N GLY A 253 7.54 -27.47 17.70
CA GLY A 253 7.17 -28.88 17.57
C GLY A 253 6.24 -29.22 16.40
N ILE A 254 5.95 -28.26 15.50
CA ILE A 254 5.16 -28.54 14.30
C ILE A 254 6.01 -29.33 13.29
N LYS A 255 5.54 -30.54 12.96
CA LYS A 255 6.20 -31.43 11.99
C LYS A 255 5.50 -31.47 10.63
N ASN A 256 4.16 -31.45 10.64
CA ASN A 256 3.36 -31.46 9.42
C ASN A 256 2.85 -30.04 9.12
N PHE A 257 3.22 -29.53 7.95
CA PHE A 257 2.86 -28.19 7.46
C PHE A 257 1.71 -28.20 6.42
N ASP A 258 1.15 -29.35 6.08
CA ASP A 258 0.03 -29.50 5.12
C ASP A 258 -1.18 -28.67 5.54
N ALA A 259 -1.44 -28.55 6.85
CA ALA A 259 -2.54 -27.74 7.37
C ALA A 259 -2.45 -26.26 6.97
N TYR A 260 -1.23 -25.77 6.73
CA TYR A 260 -0.98 -24.40 6.27
C TYR A 260 -0.97 -24.25 4.76
N ALA A 261 -0.90 -25.32 3.96
CA ALA A 261 -1.01 -25.20 2.52
C ALA A 261 -2.45 -24.85 2.12
N ILE A 262 -2.63 -24.00 1.10
CA ILE A 262 -3.95 -23.82 0.48
C ILE A 262 -4.40 -25.12 -0.19
N LYS A 263 -3.48 -25.76 -0.93
CA LYS A 263 -3.70 -27.07 -1.54
C LYS A 263 -2.57 -28.04 -1.16
N PRO A 264 -2.76 -28.90 -0.14
CA PRO A 264 -1.76 -29.87 0.27
C PRO A 264 -1.28 -30.75 -0.90
N GLY A 265 0.02 -31.04 -0.93
CA GLY A 265 0.65 -31.83 -2.01
C GLY A 265 1.02 -31.05 -3.27
N HIS A 266 0.62 -29.77 -3.41
CA HIS A 266 1.11 -28.91 -4.50
C HIS A 266 2.50 -28.32 -4.19
N THR A 267 3.28 -28.07 -5.25
CA THR A 267 4.54 -27.33 -5.15
C THR A 267 4.27 -25.90 -4.68
N LEU A 268 4.91 -25.51 -3.59
CA LEU A 268 4.79 -24.16 -3.03
C LEU A 268 5.75 -23.20 -3.73
N LEU A 269 5.27 -21.97 -3.98
CA LEU A 269 6.09 -20.91 -4.50
C LEU A 269 7.01 -20.37 -3.39
N PRO A 270 8.33 -20.33 -3.60
CA PRO A 270 9.28 -19.67 -2.72
C PRO A 270 8.92 -18.21 -2.44
N ASP A 271 9.21 -17.72 -1.24
CA ASP A 271 9.19 -16.27 -1.03
C ASP A 271 10.51 -15.62 -1.48
N PHE A 272 10.46 -14.32 -1.73
CA PHE A 272 11.62 -13.53 -2.11
C PHE A 272 12.69 -13.52 -1.01
N PHE A 273 13.94 -13.28 -1.41
CA PHE A 273 15.10 -13.00 -0.55
C PHE A 273 15.73 -14.21 0.17
N LEU A 274 15.27 -15.43 -0.11
CA LEU A 274 15.80 -16.67 0.48
C LEU A 274 16.57 -17.49 -0.57
N ASP A 275 17.84 -17.79 -0.30
CA ASP A 275 18.77 -18.46 -1.24
C ASP A 275 18.60 -19.99 -1.35
N GLU A 276 17.61 -20.61 -0.70
CA GLU A 276 17.37 -22.06 -0.79
C GLU A 276 16.87 -22.50 -2.18
N TYR A 277 17.59 -22.19 -3.26
CA TYR A 277 17.38 -22.74 -4.60
C TYR A 277 18.71 -23.07 -5.28
N PRO A 278 19.27 -24.27 -5.04
CA PRO A 278 20.21 -24.85 -5.98
C PRO A 278 19.49 -25.05 -7.34
N GLU A 279 20.23 -24.91 -8.45
CA GLU A 279 19.74 -25.06 -9.85
C GLU A 279 18.72 -26.19 -10.12
N PRO A 280 18.77 -27.36 -9.45
CA PRO A 280 17.79 -28.44 -9.70
C PRO A 280 16.35 -28.03 -9.38
N ILE A 281 16.11 -27.12 -8.44
CA ILE A 281 14.74 -26.69 -8.09
C ILE A 281 14.19 -25.76 -9.17
N THR A 282 15.02 -24.85 -9.71
CA THR A 282 14.64 -23.99 -10.84
C THR A 282 14.24 -24.82 -12.06
N LYS A 283 15.02 -25.85 -12.42
CA LYS A 283 14.68 -26.82 -13.48
C LYS A 283 13.44 -27.66 -13.17
N LYS A 284 13.16 -27.93 -11.89
CA LYS A 284 11.96 -28.66 -11.45
C LYS A 284 10.72 -27.78 -11.44
N MET A 285 10.85 -26.48 -11.14
CA MET A 285 9.81 -25.47 -11.25
C MET A 285 9.45 -25.21 -12.72
N GLU A 286 10.45 -25.13 -13.60
CA GLU A 286 10.28 -25.09 -15.06
C GLU A 286 9.52 -26.31 -15.60
N SER A 287 9.87 -27.52 -15.13
CA SER A 287 9.20 -28.75 -15.59
C SER A 287 7.83 -29.02 -14.94
N THR A 288 7.50 -28.35 -13.83
CA THR A 288 6.18 -28.45 -13.16
C THR A 288 5.26 -27.27 -13.42
N GLY A 289 5.66 -26.31 -14.25
CA GLY A 289 4.88 -25.10 -14.53
C GLY A 289 4.80 -24.11 -13.36
N ALA A 290 5.67 -24.27 -12.35
CA ALA A 290 5.79 -23.37 -11.20
C ALA A 290 6.82 -22.25 -11.47
N VAL A 291 6.95 -21.80 -12.71
CA VAL A 291 7.74 -20.60 -13.05
C VAL A 291 6.89 -19.39 -12.72
N PRO A 292 7.42 -18.37 -12.03
CA PRO A 292 6.73 -17.11 -11.88
C PRO A 292 6.60 -16.41 -13.25
N GLU A 293 5.51 -16.66 -13.98
CA GLU A 293 4.95 -15.65 -14.87
C GLU A 293 4.20 -14.65 -13.98
N PHE A 294 4.96 -13.80 -13.28
CA PHE A 294 4.37 -12.59 -12.73
C PHE A 294 3.81 -11.82 -13.93
N LYS A 295 2.59 -11.29 -13.79
CA LYS A 295 2.15 -10.30 -14.76
C LYS A 295 3.18 -9.18 -14.72
N GLU A 296 4.02 -9.10 -15.75
CA GLU A 296 4.55 -7.80 -16.15
C GLU A 296 3.31 -6.90 -16.19
N GLU A 297 3.32 -5.81 -15.40
CA GLU A 297 2.52 -4.68 -15.81
C GLU A 297 2.97 -4.45 -17.24
N LYS A 298 2.13 -4.86 -18.21
CA LYS A 298 2.41 -4.62 -19.62
C LYS A 298 2.90 -3.18 -19.66
N PRO A 299 4.09 -2.89 -20.20
CA PRO A 299 4.44 -1.50 -20.42
C PRO A 299 3.21 -0.89 -21.06
N GLN A 300 2.61 0.10 -20.40
CA GLN A 300 1.49 0.80 -21.02
C GLN A 300 2.02 1.13 -22.40
N PRO A 301 1.39 0.63 -23.48
CA PRO A 301 1.83 1.01 -24.80
C PRO A 301 1.87 2.53 -24.75
N GLN A 302 3.04 3.12 -25.07
CA GLN A 302 3.09 4.55 -25.33
C GLN A 302 1.85 4.85 -26.16
N PRO A 303 0.94 5.72 -25.69
CA PRO A 303 -0.31 5.90 -26.39
C PRO A 303 0.07 6.38 -27.79
N LYS A 304 -0.10 5.48 -28.77
CA LYS A 304 -0.22 5.91 -30.15
C LYS A 304 -1.46 6.78 -30.16
N PRO A 305 -1.42 7.98 -30.75
CA PRO A 305 -2.60 8.81 -30.88
C PRO A 305 -3.68 7.95 -31.57
N HIS A 306 -4.67 7.55 -30.79
CA HIS A 306 -5.84 6.87 -31.31
C HIS A 306 -6.74 7.96 -31.86
N LEU A 307 -7.17 7.80 -33.12
CA LEU A 307 -8.19 8.65 -33.70
C LEU A 307 -9.34 8.83 -32.70
N GLY A 308 -9.68 10.07 -32.33
CA GLY A 308 -10.77 10.40 -31.39
C GLY A 308 -10.40 10.53 -29.90
N ALA A 309 -9.12 10.53 -29.52
CA ALA A 309 -8.69 10.68 -28.12
C ALA A 309 -9.12 12.01 -27.46
N VAL A 310 -9.16 13.11 -28.23
CA VAL A 310 -9.64 14.42 -27.78
C VAL A 310 -11.13 14.38 -27.48
N GLU A 311 -11.93 13.79 -28.37
CA GLU A 311 -13.39 13.64 -28.20
C GLU A 311 -13.72 12.78 -26.99
N GLU A 312 -13.00 11.67 -26.80
CA GLU A 312 -13.15 10.80 -25.63
C GLU A 312 -12.79 11.53 -24.32
N THR A 313 -11.74 12.36 -24.33
CA THR A 313 -11.36 13.18 -23.18
C THR A 313 -12.48 14.16 -22.81
N PHE A 314 -13.06 14.86 -23.79
CA PHE A 314 -14.18 15.76 -23.56
C PHE A 314 -15.47 15.03 -23.15
N ARG A 315 -15.69 13.80 -23.62
CA ARG A 315 -16.79 12.93 -23.16
C ARG A 315 -16.63 12.60 -21.67
N ILE A 316 -15.44 12.22 -21.24
CA ILE A 316 -15.14 11.92 -19.82
C ILE A 316 -15.34 13.17 -18.95
N VAL A 317 -14.86 14.33 -19.42
CA VAL A 317 -15.07 15.61 -18.72
C VAL A 317 -16.56 15.88 -18.57
N LYS A 318 -17.35 15.73 -19.64
CA LYS A 318 -18.81 15.90 -19.62
C LYS A 318 -19.51 14.96 -18.65
N ASP A 319 -19.14 13.68 -18.65
CA ASP A 319 -19.71 12.65 -17.76
C ASP A 319 -19.36 12.90 -16.28
N SER A 320 -18.33 13.71 -16.02
CA SER A 320 -17.86 14.05 -14.67
C SER A 320 -18.39 15.39 -14.15
N LEU A 321 -19.17 16.14 -14.94
CA LEU A 321 -19.75 17.42 -14.51
C LEU A 321 -20.87 17.20 -13.48
N SER A 322 -20.88 18.06 -12.47
CA SER A 322 -21.99 18.14 -11.51
C SER A 322 -22.35 19.60 -11.23
N ASP A 323 -23.56 19.84 -10.72
CA ASP A 323 -24.03 21.18 -10.39
C ASP A 323 -23.11 21.91 -9.38
N ASP A 324 -22.44 21.16 -8.50
CA ASP A 324 -21.50 21.72 -7.52
C ASP A 324 -20.22 22.23 -8.18
N VAL A 325 -19.72 21.52 -9.19
CA VAL A 325 -18.55 21.91 -10.01
C VAL A 325 -18.86 23.17 -10.81
N VAL A 326 -20.00 23.16 -11.49
CA VAL A 326 -20.45 24.29 -12.32
C VAL A 326 -20.59 25.55 -11.46
N LYS A 327 -21.19 25.44 -10.27
CA LYS A 327 -21.32 26.58 -9.32
C LYS A 327 -19.97 27.07 -8.78
N ALA A 328 -19.02 26.17 -8.55
CA ALA A 328 -17.72 26.53 -7.99
C ALA A 328 -16.82 27.26 -9.00
N THR A 329 -16.93 26.94 -10.30
CA THR A 329 -16.02 27.45 -11.33
C THR A 329 -16.55 28.68 -12.08
N GLN A 330 -17.80 28.67 -12.54
CA GLN A 330 -18.43 29.79 -13.25
C GLN A 330 -17.61 30.39 -14.42
N GLY A 331 -17.01 29.55 -15.27
CA GLY A 331 -16.17 29.98 -16.39
C GLY A 331 -16.44 29.21 -17.69
N ILE A 332 -16.18 29.85 -18.84
CA ILE A 332 -16.21 29.24 -20.17
C ILE A 332 -14.80 29.19 -20.73
N TYR A 333 -14.34 27.98 -21.07
CA TYR A 333 -13.01 27.71 -21.58
C TYR A 333 -13.09 27.28 -23.04
N LEU A 334 -12.30 27.90 -23.91
CA LEU A 334 -12.11 27.54 -25.31
C LEU A 334 -10.76 26.86 -25.48
N PHE A 335 -10.71 25.76 -26.21
CA PHE A 335 -9.51 25.02 -26.51
C PHE A 335 -9.30 25.00 -28.03
N GLU A 336 -8.22 25.61 -28.49
CA GLU A 336 -7.80 25.60 -29.90
C GLU A 336 -6.71 24.55 -30.07
N LEU A 337 -7.09 23.36 -30.51
CA LEU A 337 -6.19 22.20 -30.55
C LEU A 337 -5.59 22.01 -31.94
N SER A 338 -4.26 21.97 -32.02
CA SER A 338 -3.54 21.73 -33.27
C SER A 338 -3.04 20.28 -33.35
N GLY A 339 -3.12 19.64 -34.52
CA GLY A 339 -2.65 18.26 -34.73
C GLY A 339 -3.70 17.39 -35.41
N GLU A 340 -3.43 16.09 -35.49
CA GLU A 340 -4.41 15.09 -35.93
C GLU A 340 -5.58 15.07 -34.92
N ASP A 341 -6.82 15.12 -35.43
CA ASP A 341 -8.06 15.31 -34.67
C ASP A 341 -8.13 16.59 -33.81
N GLY A 342 -7.38 17.61 -34.20
CA GLY A 342 -7.48 18.96 -33.64
C GLY A 342 -8.77 19.68 -34.00
N GLY A 343 -8.90 20.90 -33.52
CA GLY A 343 -10.06 21.76 -33.74
C GLY A 343 -10.41 22.58 -32.52
N THR A 344 -11.47 23.37 -32.64
CA THR A 344 -11.96 24.22 -31.56
C THR A 344 -12.94 23.43 -30.69
N TRP A 345 -12.74 23.42 -29.39
CA TRP A 345 -13.63 22.79 -28.41
C TRP A 345 -13.91 23.74 -27.26
N PHE A 346 -15.03 23.56 -26.56
CA PHE A 346 -15.35 24.37 -25.39
C PHE A 346 -15.83 23.56 -24.19
N LEU A 347 -15.62 24.13 -23.01
CA LEU A 347 -16.18 23.71 -21.73
C LEU A 347 -16.86 24.92 -21.08
N ASP A 348 -18.19 24.89 -21.00
CA ASP A 348 -19.02 25.91 -20.38
C ASP A 348 -19.46 25.44 -18.98
N LEU A 349 -18.92 26.09 -17.95
CA LEU A 349 -19.27 25.87 -16.55
C LEU A 349 -20.06 27.07 -15.98
N LYS A 350 -20.69 27.88 -16.83
CA LYS A 350 -21.65 28.92 -16.43
C LYS A 350 -23.09 28.46 -16.64
N SER A 351 -23.34 27.69 -17.69
CA SER A 351 -24.66 27.13 -17.98
C SER A 351 -25.05 26.06 -16.95
N LYS A 352 -26.33 26.01 -16.56
CA LYS A 352 -26.85 25.03 -15.58
C LYS A 352 -26.58 23.60 -16.04
N GLY A 353 -25.94 22.79 -15.19
CA GLY A 353 -25.51 21.41 -15.50
C GLY A 353 -24.19 21.30 -16.27
N GLY A 354 -23.61 22.42 -16.72
CA GLY A 354 -22.39 22.47 -17.52
C GLY A 354 -22.56 21.92 -18.93
N ASN A 355 -21.69 22.33 -19.85
CA ASN A 355 -21.75 21.88 -21.24
C ASN A 355 -20.36 21.74 -21.85
N VAL A 356 -20.21 20.79 -22.77
CA VAL A 356 -18.99 20.55 -23.55
C VAL A 356 -19.39 20.32 -24.99
N GLY A 357 -18.64 20.91 -25.93
CA GLY A 357 -18.92 20.73 -27.35
C GLY A 357 -17.74 21.05 -28.26
N TYR A 358 -17.85 20.57 -29.50
CA TYR A 358 -16.98 20.95 -30.61
C TYR A 358 -17.49 22.25 -31.24
N GLY A 359 -16.58 23.17 -31.54
CA GLY A 359 -16.84 24.50 -32.07
C GLY A 359 -16.74 25.62 -31.03
N GLU A 360 -17.34 26.76 -31.34
CA GLU A 360 -17.37 27.93 -30.46
C GLU A 360 -18.50 27.83 -29.42
N PRO A 361 -18.29 28.27 -28.17
CA PRO A 361 -19.34 28.35 -27.16
C PRO A 361 -20.36 29.42 -27.54
N SER A 362 -21.61 29.25 -27.06
CA SER A 362 -22.70 30.21 -27.33
C SER A 362 -22.47 31.58 -26.70
N ASN A 363 -21.65 31.66 -25.65
CA ASN A 363 -21.23 32.88 -24.98
C ASN A 363 -19.72 33.03 -25.10
N ARG A 364 -19.22 34.27 -25.03
CA ARG A 364 -17.78 34.56 -25.11
C ARG A 364 -17.00 33.76 -24.06
N ALA A 365 -15.94 33.08 -24.51
CA ALA A 365 -15.03 32.36 -23.62
C ALA A 365 -14.26 33.33 -22.71
N ASP A 366 -14.13 32.96 -21.44
CA ASP A 366 -13.36 33.68 -20.43
C ASP A 366 -11.86 33.35 -20.54
N VAL A 367 -11.54 32.13 -20.99
CA VAL A 367 -10.17 31.65 -21.19
C VAL A 367 -10.09 30.93 -22.53
N VAL A 368 -9.06 31.24 -23.32
CA VAL A 368 -8.74 30.52 -24.58
C VAL A 368 -7.40 29.82 -24.38
N MET A 369 -7.27 28.56 -24.76
CA MET A 369 -6.03 27.79 -24.62
C MET A 369 -5.67 27.12 -25.94
N SER A 370 -4.53 27.49 -26.52
CA SER A 370 -4.05 26.89 -27.77
C SER A 370 -2.86 25.94 -27.50
N MET A 371 -3.02 24.65 -27.81
CA MET A 371 -2.03 23.60 -27.57
C MET A 371 -2.13 22.44 -28.58
N SER A 372 -1.18 21.51 -28.57
CA SER A 372 -1.29 20.30 -29.39
C SER A 372 -2.33 19.32 -28.83
N THR A 373 -2.93 18.49 -29.68
CA THR A 373 -3.86 17.44 -29.24
C THR A 373 -3.21 16.47 -28.25
N ASP A 374 -1.93 16.14 -28.46
CA ASP A 374 -1.14 15.31 -27.55
C ASP A 374 -0.95 15.94 -26.17
N ASP A 375 -0.65 17.25 -26.10
CA ASP A 375 -0.48 17.96 -24.83
C ASP A 375 -1.81 18.07 -24.09
N PHE A 376 -2.91 18.30 -24.82
CA PHE A 376 -4.25 18.34 -24.25
C PHE A 376 -4.63 17.01 -23.60
N VAL A 377 -4.48 15.89 -24.32
CA VAL A 377 -4.82 14.56 -23.79
C VAL A 377 -3.98 14.24 -22.56
N LYS A 378 -2.68 14.53 -22.58
CA LYS A 378 -1.77 14.33 -21.42
C LYS A 378 -2.14 15.22 -20.23
N MET A 379 -2.60 16.45 -20.48
CA MET A 379 -3.01 17.38 -19.43
C MET A 379 -4.23 16.85 -18.67
N PHE A 380 -5.20 16.28 -19.38
CA PHE A 380 -6.43 15.75 -18.79
C PHE A 380 -6.35 14.27 -18.36
N SER A 381 -5.34 13.51 -18.80
CA SER A 381 -5.08 12.14 -18.32
C SER A 381 -4.26 12.07 -17.02
N GLY A 382 -3.79 13.21 -16.50
CA GLY A 382 -3.05 13.30 -15.24
C GLY A 382 -1.54 13.03 -15.36
N GLU A 383 -0.96 13.14 -16.56
CA GLU A 383 0.47 12.89 -16.83
C GLU A 383 1.36 14.13 -16.69
N PHE A 384 0.80 15.33 -16.51
CA PHE A 384 1.58 16.55 -16.25
C PHE A 384 1.75 16.84 -14.76
N SER A 385 2.96 17.24 -14.37
CA SER A 385 3.22 17.80 -13.04
C SER A 385 2.66 19.22 -12.93
N SER A 386 2.13 19.56 -11.74
CA SER A 386 1.61 20.90 -11.38
C SER A 386 2.55 22.04 -11.78
N LEU A 387 3.84 21.80 -11.66
CA LEU A 387 4.89 22.78 -11.92
C LEU A 387 5.06 23.06 -13.43
N LEU A 388 4.88 22.06 -14.29
CA LEU A 388 5.04 22.21 -15.74
C LEU A 388 3.81 22.88 -16.37
N VAL A 389 2.61 22.60 -15.84
CA VAL A 389 1.36 23.29 -16.22
C VAL A 389 1.43 24.78 -15.89
N TYR A 390 1.91 25.14 -14.69
CA TYR A 390 2.16 26.52 -14.28
C TYR A 390 3.13 27.25 -15.24
N LEU A 391 4.21 26.60 -15.65
CA LEU A 391 5.22 27.17 -16.56
C LEU A 391 4.72 27.36 -18.00
N ILE A 392 3.81 26.50 -18.49
CA ILE A 392 3.21 26.62 -19.82
C ILE A 392 2.21 27.78 -19.87
N VAL A 393 1.42 27.96 -18.79
CA VAL A 393 0.44 29.04 -18.65
C VAL A 393 1.12 30.42 -18.60
N GLN A 394 2.19 30.55 -17.81
CA GLN A 394 3.01 31.79 -17.71
C GLN A 394 3.67 32.19 -19.04
N ARG A 395 3.97 31.24 -19.94
CA ARG A 395 4.61 31.54 -21.23
C ARG A 395 3.66 32.10 -22.29
N LYS A 396 2.34 32.03 -22.10
CA LYS A 396 1.35 32.44 -23.10
C LYS A 396 0.29 33.46 -22.60
N PHE A 397 0.26 33.79 -21.30
CA PHE A 397 -0.65 34.80 -20.73
C PHE A 397 0.09 35.81 -19.86
N SER A 398 -0.29 37.09 -19.94
CA SER A 398 0.24 38.18 -19.09
C SER A 398 -0.57 38.39 -17.81
N SER A 399 -1.24 37.35 -17.30
CA SER A 399 -1.99 37.42 -16.04
C SER A 399 -1.77 36.15 -15.21
N ASP A 400 -1.59 36.34 -13.90
CA ASP A 400 -1.31 35.28 -12.93
C ASP A 400 -2.51 34.33 -12.79
N ILE A 401 -2.45 33.19 -13.47
CA ILE A 401 -3.40 32.09 -13.30
C ILE A 401 -2.64 30.88 -12.76
N LEU A 402 -2.95 30.47 -11.52
CA LEU A 402 -2.47 29.24 -10.91
C LEU A 402 -3.44 28.08 -11.21
N LEU A 403 -2.97 27.10 -11.97
CA LEU A 403 -3.67 25.82 -12.19
C LEU A 403 -2.91 24.69 -11.49
N TYR A 404 -3.57 23.98 -10.57
CA TYR A 404 -3.11 22.69 -10.06
C TYR A 404 -3.66 21.54 -10.94
N PRO A 405 -3.05 20.35 -10.96
CA PRO A 405 -3.53 19.19 -11.73
C PRO A 405 -4.54 18.38 -10.91
N PHE A 406 -5.57 17.86 -11.58
CA PHE A 406 -6.55 16.96 -10.99
C PHE A 406 -5.90 15.63 -10.55
N PRO A 407 -6.10 15.17 -9.30
CA PRO A 407 -5.91 13.79 -8.92
C PRO A 407 -7.16 12.97 -9.24
N ASN A 408 -6.97 11.74 -9.71
CA ASN A 408 -8.04 10.80 -10.07
C ASN A 408 -9.24 10.75 -9.10
N ASN A 409 -10.41 11.10 -9.64
CA ASN A 409 -11.72 10.47 -9.44
C ASN A 409 -12.34 10.35 -8.04
N GLN A 410 -12.04 11.26 -7.12
CA GLN A 410 -12.97 11.70 -6.06
C GLN A 410 -12.75 13.20 -5.84
N ASP A 411 -13.85 13.97 -5.90
CA ASP A 411 -13.96 15.41 -5.70
C ASP A 411 -13.40 16.31 -6.82
N LEU A 412 -14.27 16.72 -7.74
CA LEU A 412 -14.04 17.91 -8.57
C LEU A 412 -14.19 19.17 -7.69
N HIS A 413 -13.10 19.53 -7.03
CA HIS A 413 -12.86 20.93 -6.71
C HIS A 413 -11.66 21.34 -7.50
N MET A 414 -11.85 22.19 -8.53
CA MET A 414 -10.86 23.12 -9.06
C MET A 414 -11.36 23.81 -10.33
N LEU A 415 -11.39 25.15 -10.32
CA LEU A 415 -10.94 26.05 -11.40
C LEU A 415 -10.94 27.48 -10.84
N ALA A 416 -9.77 28.12 -10.89
CA ALA A 416 -9.41 29.53 -10.71
C ALA A 416 -10.08 30.37 -9.59
N ALA A 417 -9.27 30.81 -8.61
CA ALA A 417 -9.48 32.09 -7.95
C ALA A 417 -8.83 33.19 -8.83
N VAL A 418 -9.63 34.15 -9.29
CA VAL A 418 -9.12 35.42 -9.83
C VAL A 418 -8.99 36.35 -8.62
N GLU A 419 -7.76 36.66 -8.19
CA GLU A 419 -7.57 37.82 -7.33
C GLU A 419 -7.74 39.08 -8.19
N SER A 420 -8.54 40.02 -7.66
CA SER A 420 -8.92 41.30 -8.26
C SER A 420 -7.75 42.23 -8.56
#